data_AF-A0A1D3L1S3-F1
#
_entry.id   AF-A0A1D3L1S3-F1
#
_cell.length_a   1.000
_cell.length_b   1.000
_cell.length_c   1.000
_cell.angle_alpha   90.00
_cell.angle_beta   90.00
_cell.angle_gamma   90.00
#
_symmetry.space_group_name_H-M   'P 1'
#
loop_
_entity.id
_entity.type
_entity.pdbx_description
1 polymer ?
#
loop_
_entity_poly.entity_id
_entity_poly.type
_entity_poly.pdbx_seq_one_letter_code
_entity_poly.pdbx_strand_id
1 'polypeptide(L)'
;MPYMICEGCNQYHEINSREEGTGWDNCKCGKPFKYYESLEECLFEKNKELITKFINSYESTVARLILFSLSEMPFPVGFNKTINVLRGSKAAFIIDNGLNKLLTYSLFYYFSKMQLKLLIESLIAEGFIKSNDVSFYQRRVLSLTDRGTEFLLNEKPIKLNIVLKKNENLMEGVDKELYEKLRSLRNQIARKKEFPPYLICSNEPLREMARSKPTNPGAMISIKGIGKGFMENYGEIFLKAIDGQYDKTRDNSSNPEEINSTSDDLSKPDESEVVDICITLFNDVDADKRAHAAFLLGEMGDPNYIKFLSRAAKDKDSDVRKLVASALGKIGDKSAENDLINLLEDSTPETRRYAAIGLGKIRSVKSLIPLKRLRSDPVHYVRDAVEDAISDINSVD
;
A
#
# COMPACT_ATOMS: atom_id res chain seq x y z
N MET A 1 -1.07 1.48 -27.81
CA MET A 1 -0.77 1.45 -29.25
C MET A 1 -0.76 2.90 -29.72
N PRO A 2 0.19 3.34 -30.56
CA PRO A 2 0.30 4.73 -30.98
C PRO A 2 -0.76 5.12 -32.03
N TYR A 3 -1.02 6.41 -32.13
CA TYR A 3 -2.07 6.99 -32.97
C TYR A 3 -1.56 8.19 -33.77
N MET A 4 -2.01 8.30 -35.03
CA MET A 4 -1.97 9.56 -35.80
C MET A 4 -3.34 10.21 -35.72
N ILE A 5 -3.43 11.41 -35.15
CA ILE A 5 -4.71 12.10 -34.91
C ILE A 5 -4.68 13.47 -35.59
N CYS A 6 -5.69 13.73 -36.40
CA CYS A 6 -5.85 15.02 -37.06
C CYS A 6 -6.16 16.11 -36.02
N GLU A 7 -5.43 17.23 -36.07
CA GLU A 7 -5.63 18.36 -35.17
C GLU A 7 -6.91 19.16 -35.43
N GLY A 8 -7.57 18.96 -36.58
CA GLY A 8 -8.80 19.66 -36.95
C GLY A 8 -10.07 18.89 -36.65
N CYS A 9 -10.23 17.72 -37.28
CA CYS A 9 -11.46 16.94 -37.25
C CYS A 9 -11.43 15.75 -36.28
N ASN A 10 -10.33 15.56 -35.54
CA ASN A 10 -10.12 14.44 -34.61
C ASN A 10 -10.20 13.04 -35.24
N GLN A 11 -10.14 12.94 -36.58
CA GLN A 11 -9.98 11.65 -37.23
C GLN A 11 -8.65 11.03 -36.79
N TYR A 12 -8.70 9.78 -36.35
CA TYR A 12 -7.52 9.07 -35.84
C TYR A 12 -7.27 7.77 -36.60
N HIS A 13 -6.01 7.37 -36.63
CA HIS A 13 -5.54 6.12 -37.21
C HIS A 13 -4.59 5.45 -36.22
N GLU A 14 -4.89 4.21 -35.85
CA GLU A 14 -3.98 3.35 -35.11
C GLU A 14 -2.81 2.98 -36.00
N ILE A 15 -1.59 3.11 -35.48
CA ILE A 15 -0.35 2.78 -36.17
C ILE A 15 0.48 1.85 -35.27
N ASN A 16 1.34 1.03 -35.87
CA ASN A 16 2.14 0.05 -35.16
C ASN A 16 3.43 0.67 -34.59
N SER A 17 3.95 1.73 -35.23
CA SER A 17 5.13 2.44 -34.78
C SER A 17 5.16 3.90 -35.28
N ARG A 18 6.01 4.74 -34.70
CA ARG A 18 6.15 6.16 -35.07
C ARG A 18 6.59 6.34 -36.53
N GLU A 19 7.40 5.42 -37.04
CA GLU A 19 7.89 5.41 -38.41
C GLU A 19 6.75 5.18 -39.43
N GLU A 20 5.72 4.42 -39.08
CA GLU A 20 4.55 4.22 -39.94
C GLU A 20 3.75 5.52 -40.16
N GLY A 21 3.79 6.44 -39.19
CA GLY A 21 3.19 7.77 -39.30
C GLY A 21 4.08 8.82 -39.97
N THR A 22 5.36 8.52 -40.21
CA THR A 22 6.27 9.48 -40.87
C THR A 22 5.92 9.63 -42.35
N GLY A 23 5.38 10.79 -42.73
CA GLY A 23 4.89 11.10 -44.08
C GLY A 23 3.39 11.41 -44.16
N TRP A 24 2.65 11.29 -43.05
CA TRP A 24 1.26 11.70 -42.98
C TRP A 24 1.16 13.21 -42.75
N ASP A 25 1.19 13.98 -43.84
CA ASP A 25 1.21 15.44 -43.76
C ASP A 25 -0.13 16.01 -43.27
N ASN A 26 -1.19 15.92 -44.08
CA ASN A 26 -2.47 16.55 -43.79
C ASN A 26 -3.65 15.58 -43.92
N CYS A 27 -4.58 15.68 -42.98
CA CYS A 27 -5.89 15.07 -43.07
C CYS A 27 -6.71 15.70 -44.20
N LYS A 28 -7.74 14.99 -44.65
CA LYS A 28 -8.70 15.47 -45.67
C LYS A 28 -9.38 16.79 -45.30
N CYS A 29 -9.43 17.15 -44.02
CA CYS A 29 -9.94 18.45 -43.57
C CYS A 29 -8.91 19.60 -43.67
N GLY A 30 -7.74 19.35 -44.27
CA GLY A 30 -6.67 20.35 -44.48
C GLY A 30 -5.82 20.67 -43.24
N LYS A 31 -5.94 19.88 -42.17
CA LYS A 31 -5.17 20.05 -40.92
C LYS A 31 -4.19 18.90 -40.73
N PRO A 32 -3.03 19.13 -40.10
CA PRO A 32 -1.99 18.11 -40.01
C PRO A 32 -2.42 16.93 -39.15
N PHE A 33 -1.87 15.76 -39.45
CA PHE A 33 -1.88 14.65 -38.51
C PHE A 33 -0.73 14.81 -37.53
N LYS A 34 -1.01 14.56 -36.25
CA LYS A 34 -0.01 14.57 -35.20
C LYS A 34 0.07 13.19 -34.54
N TYR A 35 1.30 12.78 -34.27
CA TYR A 35 1.61 11.52 -33.61
C TYR A 35 1.37 11.62 -32.09
N TYR A 36 0.79 10.57 -31.51
CA TYR A 36 0.64 10.37 -30.08
C TYR A 36 0.94 8.91 -29.72
N GLU A 37 1.65 8.66 -28.63
CA GLU A 37 1.94 7.31 -28.12
C GLU A 37 0.68 6.62 -27.55
N SER A 38 -0.31 7.41 -27.14
CA SER A 38 -1.59 6.95 -26.59
C SER A 38 -2.72 7.98 -26.80
N LEU A 39 -3.98 7.54 -26.70
CA LEU A 39 -5.13 8.45 -26.75
C LEU A 39 -5.16 9.39 -25.53
N GLU A 40 -4.67 8.89 -24.40
CA GLU A 40 -4.52 9.63 -23.15
C GLU A 40 -3.56 10.82 -23.31
N GLU A 41 -2.45 10.64 -24.02
CA GLU A 41 -1.50 11.72 -24.34
C GLU A 41 -2.16 12.81 -25.21
N CYS A 42 -2.95 12.42 -26.20
CA CYS A 42 -3.69 13.36 -27.04
C CYS A 42 -4.71 14.17 -26.24
N LEU A 43 -5.48 13.50 -25.38
CA LEU A 43 -6.45 14.15 -24.49
C LEU A 43 -5.77 15.09 -23.50
N PHE A 44 -4.60 14.71 -22.99
CA PHE A 44 -3.81 15.54 -22.09
C PHE A 44 -3.29 16.80 -22.78
N GLU A 45 -2.74 16.67 -24.00
CA GLU A 45 -2.19 17.82 -24.72
C GLU A 45 -3.29 18.80 -25.17
N LYS A 46 -4.44 18.29 -25.65
CA LYS A 46 -5.59 19.13 -26.04
C LYS A 46 -6.20 19.89 -24.88
N ASN A 47 -6.16 19.32 -23.68
CA ASN A 47 -6.70 19.94 -22.47
C ASN A 47 -5.60 20.56 -21.59
N LYS A 48 -4.36 20.65 -22.09
CA LYS A 48 -3.19 21.05 -21.29
C LYS A 48 -3.38 22.39 -20.60
N GLU A 49 -4.01 23.36 -21.26
CA GLU A 49 -4.26 24.69 -20.68
C GLU A 49 -5.35 24.67 -19.60
N LEU A 50 -6.43 23.89 -19.81
CA LEU A 50 -7.48 23.65 -18.81
C LEU A 50 -6.90 22.91 -17.59
N ILE A 51 -6.11 21.86 -17.84
CA ILE A 51 -5.42 21.05 -16.83
C ILE A 51 -4.39 21.92 -16.09
N THR A 52 -3.66 22.80 -16.77
CA THR A 52 -2.70 23.73 -16.14
C THR A 52 -3.41 24.78 -15.29
N LYS A 53 -4.59 25.26 -15.72
CA LYS A 53 -5.46 26.13 -14.93
C LYS A 53 -6.02 25.41 -13.69
N PHE A 54 -6.33 24.12 -13.80
CA PHE A 54 -6.69 23.26 -12.67
C PHE A 54 -5.51 22.98 -11.74
N ILE A 55 -4.30 22.72 -12.24
CA ILE A 55 -3.11 22.46 -11.43
C ILE A 55 -2.70 23.69 -10.60
N ASN A 56 -2.83 24.91 -11.16
CA ASN A 56 -2.62 26.16 -10.42
C ASN A 56 -3.76 26.50 -9.43
N SER A 57 -4.94 25.89 -9.55
CA SER A 57 -6.13 26.18 -8.72
C SER A 57 -6.58 25.00 -7.84
N TYR A 58 -5.98 23.82 -7.97
CA TYR A 58 -6.30 22.64 -7.20
C TYR A 58 -5.93 22.84 -5.73
N GLU A 59 -4.74 23.37 -5.45
CA GLU A 59 -4.30 23.70 -4.10
C GLU A 59 -5.23 24.71 -3.43
N SER A 60 -5.62 25.75 -4.17
CA SER A 60 -6.54 26.78 -3.68
C SER A 60 -7.95 26.23 -3.45
N THR A 61 -8.42 25.35 -4.33
CA THR A 61 -9.73 24.69 -4.19
C THR A 61 -9.75 23.77 -2.97
N VAL A 62 -8.75 22.91 -2.84
CA VAL A 62 -8.59 22.00 -1.69
C VAL A 62 -8.50 22.80 -0.39
N ALA A 63 -7.71 23.87 -0.36
CA ALA A 63 -7.61 24.75 0.80
C ALA A 63 -8.95 25.38 1.17
N ARG A 64 -9.68 25.98 0.21
CA ARG A 64 -11.00 26.58 0.47
C ARG A 64 -11.99 25.54 0.97
N LEU A 65 -12.01 24.33 0.42
CA LEU A 65 -12.91 23.27 0.87
C LEU A 65 -12.61 22.81 2.31
N ILE A 66 -11.33 22.73 2.70
CA ILE A 66 -10.95 22.42 4.09
C ILE A 66 -11.39 23.54 5.03
N LEU A 67 -11.13 24.81 4.67
CA LEU A 67 -11.52 25.97 5.47
C LEU A 67 -13.05 26.11 5.55
N PHE A 68 -13.76 25.81 4.47
CA PHE A 68 -15.21 25.80 4.41
C PHE A 68 -15.76 24.74 5.37
N SER A 69 -15.17 23.55 5.40
CA SER A 69 -15.54 22.51 6.36
C SER A 69 -15.41 22.97 7.82
N LEU A 70 -14.33 23.70 8.14
CA LEU A 70 -14.18 24.30 9.48
C LEU A 70 -15.23 25.35 9.77
N SER A 71 -15.67 26.13 8.77
CA SER A 71 -16.74 27.13 8.93
C SER A 71 -18.13 26.50 9.09
N GLU A 72 -18.36 25.32 8.51
CA GLU A 72 -19.63 24.60 8.62
C GLU A 72 -19.81 23.92 9.98
N MET A 73 -18.72 23.66 10.72
CA MET A 73 -18.77 22.96 11.99
C MET A 73 -19.45 23.83 13.07
N PRO A 74 -20.52 23.35 13.72
CA PRO A 74 -21.31 24.14 14.67
C PRO A 74 -20.58 24.43 15.99
N PHE A 75 -19.47 23.75 16.24
CA PHE A 75 -18.62 23.95 17.40
C PHE A 75 -17.16 23.60 17.06
N PRO A 76 -16.19 24.04 17.86
CA PRO A 76 -14.78 23.76 17.59
C PRO A 76 -14.46 22.24 17.62
N VAL A 77 -13.93 21.72 16.52
CA VAL A 77 -13.59 20.30 16.36
C VAL A 77 -12.07 20.10 16.43
N GLY A 78 -11.66 19.00 17.05
CA GLY A 78 -10.25 18.63 17.16
C GLY A 78 -9.64 18.16 15.84
N PHE A 79 -8.34 18.38 15.65
CA PHE A 79 -7.59 18.08 14.42
C PHE A 79 -7.93 16.74 13.75
N ASN A 80 -7.83 15.63 14.49
CA ASN A 80 -8.10 14.29 13.94
C ASN A 80 -9.59 14.08 13.61
N LYS A 81 -10.49 14.72 14.36
CA LYS A 81 -11.92 14.65 14.11
C LYS A 81 -12.30 15.43 12.85
N THR A 82 -11.66 16.58 12.61
CA THR A 82 -11.79 17.33 11.34
C THR A 82 -11.39 16.47 10.14
N ILE A 83 -10.26 15.75 10.22
CA ILE A 83 -9.85 14.79 9.17
C ILE A 83 -10.92 13.71 8.96
N ASN A 84 -11.47 13.18 10.04
CA ASN A 84 -12.50 12.14 9.96
C ASN A 84 -13.79 12.66 9.30
N VAL A 85 -14.19 13.91 9.56
CA VAL A 85 -15.35 14.55 8.88
C VAL A 85 -15.09 14.68 7.38
N LEU A 86 -13.95 15.27 6.99
CA LEU A 86 -13.57 15.46 5.58
C LEU A 86 -13.51 14.14 4.80
N ARG A 87 -13.12 13.04 5.45
CA ARG A 87 -13.04 11.70 4.84
C ARG A 87 -14.34 10.90 4.87
N GLY A 88 -15.40 11.40 5.51
CA GLY A 88 -16.67 10.67 5.55
C GLY A 88 -16.71 9.56 6.59
N SER A 89 -15.98 9.69 7.71
CA SER A 89 -15.99 8.68 8.77
C SER A 89 -17.38 8.56 9.41
N LYS A 90 -17.77 7.33 9.78
CA LYS A 90 -19.02 7.00 10.47
C LYS A 90 -18.86 6.89 12.00
N ALA A 91 -17.78 7.45 12.56
CA ALA A 91 -17.54 7.39 14.01
C ALA A 91 -18.72 7.98 14.79
N ALA A 92 -19.07 7.38 15.93
CA ALA A 92 -20.23 7.79 16.76
C ALA A 92 -20.25 9.30 16.99
N PHE A 93 -19.12 9.90 17.39
CA PHE A 93 -19.00 11.35 17.56
C PHE A 93 -19.47 12.18 16.35
N ILE A 94 -19.19 11.74 15.13
CA ILE A 94 -19.59 12.47 13.91
C ILE A 94 -21.11 12.37 13.71
N ILE A 95 -21.67 11.17 13.88
CA ILE A 95 -23.10 10.91 13.69
C ILE A 95 -23.91 11.60 14.79
N ASP A 96 -23.52 11.40 16.05
CA ASP A 96 -24.21 11.92 17.24
C ASP A 96 -24.26 13.44 17.26
N ASN A 97 -23.24 14.10 16.67
CA ASN A 97 -23.17 15.55 16.58
C ASN A 97 -23.62 16.10 15.21
N GLY A 98 -24.20 15.26 14.34
CA GLY A 98 -24.74 15.67 13.04
C GLY A 98 -23.70 16.17 12.04
N LEU A 99 -22.41 15.89 12.27
CA LEU A 99 -21.31 16.33 11.39
C LEU A 99 -21.29 15.57 10.05
N ASN A 100 -22.04 14.46 9.94
CA ASN A 100 -22.27 13.75 8.68
C ASN A 100 -23.25 14.47 7.73
N LYS A 101 -23.85 15.58 8.17
CA LYS A 101 -24.79 16.39 7.37
C LYS A 101 -24.14 17.62 6.73
N LEU A 102 -22.87 17.89 7.01
CA LEU A 102 -22.13 19.02 6.43
C LEU A 102 -21.92 18.80 4.93
N LEU A 103 -21.89 19.88 4.14
CA LEU A 103 -21.68 19.79 2.68
C LEU A 103 -20.30 19.22 2.34
N THR A 104 -19.33 19.46 3.21
CA THR A 104 -17.96 18.96 3.08
C THR A 104 -17.74 17.56 3.64
N TYR A 105 -18.76 16.93 4.22
CA TYR A 105 -18.65 15.55 4.70
C TYR A 105 -18.31 14.61 3.54
N SER A 106 -17.29 13.76 3.74
CA SER A 106 -16.82 12.80 2.73
C SER A 106 -16.26 13.40 1.43
N LEU A 107 -16.11 14.72 1.34
CA LEU A 107 -15.61 15.39 0.13
C LEU A 107 -14.16 15.00 -0.21
N PHE A 108 -13.39 14.57 0.80
CA PHE A 108 -12.01 14.11 0.69
C PHE A 108 -11.86 12.61 0.97
N TYR A 109 -12.90 11.80 0.66
CA TYR A 109 -12.89 10.35 0.87
C TYR A 109 -11.63 9.65 0.28
N TYR A 110 -11.19 10.08 -0.90
CA TYR A 110 -10.01 9.54 -1.60
C TYR A 110 -8.66 10.01 -1.04
N PHE A 111 -8.64 10.99 -0.14
CA PHE A 111 -7.41 11.44 0.51
C PHE A 111 -7.10 10.54 1.71
N SER A 112 -5.83 10.17 1.85
CA SER A 112 -5.33 9.53 3.06
C SER A 112 -5.40 10.49 4.26
N LYS A 113 -5.48 9.93 5.47
CA LYS A 113 -5.36 10.71 6.72
C LYS A 113 -4.05 11.52 6.76
N MET A 114 -2.96 10.98 6.22
CA MET A 114 -1.65 11.66 6.19
C MET A 114 -1.65 12.87 5.23
N GLN A 115 -2.22 12.73 4.03
CA GLN A 115 -2.31 13.85 3.08
C GLN A 115 -3.15 15.00 3.66
N LEU A 116 -4.30 14.70 4.27
CA LEU A 116 -5.11 15.72 4.93
C LEU A 116 -4.41 16.34 6.14
N LYS A 117 -3.67 15.53 6.91
CA LYS A 117 -2.83 16.05 8.01
C LYS A 117 -1.83 17.08 7.49
N LEU A 118 -1.08 16.78 6.44
CA LEU A 118 -0.08 17.69 5.86
C LEU A 118 -0.72 18.97 5.30
N LEU A 119 -1.88 18.85 4.64
CA LEU A 119 -2.62 20.01 4.12
C LEU A 119 -3.09 20.93 5.25
N ILE A 120 -3.70 20.37 6.29
CA ILE A 120 -4.17 21.16 7.45
C ILE A 120 -2.97 21.78 8.18
N GLU A 121 -1.86 21.05 8.34
CA GLU A 121 -0.63 21.60 8.95
C GLU A 121 -0.03 22.75 8.13
N SER A 122 -0.04 22.66 6.80
CA SER A 122 0.38 23.75 5.91
C SER A 122 -0.53 24.97 6.04
N LEU A 123 -1.86 24.76 6.11
CA LEU A 123 -2.82 25.85 6.33
C LEU A 123 -2.66 26.52 7.71
N ILE A 124 -2.23 25.77 8.73
CA ILE A 124 -1.88 26.34 10.03
C ILE A 124 -0.59 27.16 9.94
N ALA A 125 0.44 26.62 9.28
CA ALA A 125 1.74 27.29 9.13
C ALA A 125 1.63 28.61 8.34
N GLU A 126 0.80 28.63 7.28
CA GLU A 126 0.51 29.82 6.49
C GLU A 126 -0.47 30.79 7.19
N GLY A 127 -0.99 30.42 8.37
CA GLY A 127 -1.82 31.29 9.20
C GLY A 127 -3.29 31.39 8.79
N PHE A 128 -3.81 30.45 8.00
CA PHE A 128 -5.24 30.37 7.66
C PHE A 128 -6.07 29.68 8.75
N ILE A 129 -5.46 28.79 9.53
CA ILE A 129 -6.10 28.06 10.63
C ILE A 129 -5.35 28.35 11.93
N LYS A 130 -6.09 28.75 12.96
CA LYS A 130 -5.60 28.81 14.34
C LYS A 130 -5.81 27.48 15.03
N SER A 131 -4.74 27.01 15.66
CA SER A 131 -4.73 25.79 16.47
C SER A 131 -4.55 26.17 17.94
N ASN A 132 -5.54 25.89 18.78
CA ASN A 132 -5.46 26.13 20.22
C ASN A 132 -5.34 24.81 20.98
N ASP A 133 -4.40 24.75 21.91
CA ASP A 133 -4.31 23.66 22.88
C ASP A 133 -5.24 23.96 24.05
N VAL A 134 -6.23 23.08 24.26
CA VAL A 134 -7.15 23.21 25.40
C VAL A 134 -6.57 22.44 26.58
N SER A 135 -6.28 23.17 27.65
CA SER A 135 -5.37 22.84 28.76
C SER A 135 -5.77 21.65 29.66
N PHE A 136 -6.90 20.98 29.40
CA PHE A 136 -7.36 19.87 30.25
C PHE A 136 -7.19 18.47 29.63
N TYR A 137 -7.10 18.35 28.29
CA TYR A 137 -6.99 17.03 27.61
C TYR A 137 -6.00 16.99 26.45
N GLN A 138 -5.15 18.02 26.26
CA GLN A 138 -4.20 18.11 25.13
C GLN A 138 -4.86 17.82 23.77
N ARG A 139 -6.07 18.34 23.54
CA ARG A 139 -6.75 18.20 22.25
C ARG A 139 -6.58 19.50 21.48
N ARG A 140 -5.81 19.43 20.40
CA ARG A 140 -5.59 20.50 19.42
C ARG A 140 -6.89 20.79 18.68
N VAL A 141 -7.51 21.94 18.95
CA VAL A 141 -8.78 22.37 18.34
C VAL A 141 -8.50 23.37 17.23
N LEU A 142 -9.23 23.26 16.11
CA LEU A 142 -9.05 24.09 14.93
C LEU A 142 -10.13 25.15 14.82
N SER A 143 -9.73 26.36 14.41
CA SER A 143 -10.61 27.50 14.13
C SER A 143 -10.04 28.33 12.99
N LEU A 144 -10.89 29.00 12.22
CA LEU A 144 -10.43 29.91 11.16
C LEU A 144 -9.78 31.16 11.77
N THR A 145 -8.77 31.70 11.09
CA THR A 145 -8.28 33.06 11.33
C THR A 145 -9.06 34.07 10.47
N ASP A 146 -8.89 35.36 10.71
CA ASP A 146 -9.41 36.42 9.84
C ASP A 146 -8.88 36.24 8.40
N ARG A 147 -7.60 35.87 8.26
CA ARG A 147 -6.97 35.56 6.97
C ARG A 147 -7.59 34.34 6.29
N GLY A 148 -7.88 33.27 7.05
CA GLY A 148 -8.59 32.09 6.55
C GLY A 148 -10.00 32.43 6.03
N THR A 149 -10.70 33.28 6.76
CA THR A 149 -12.05 33.75 6.41
C THR A 149 -12.02 34.65 5.17
N GLU A 150 -11.08 35.58 5.09
CA GLU A 150 -10.89 36.44 3.91
C GLU A 150 -10.56 35.62 2.65
N PHE A 151 -9.73 34.58 2.79
CA PHE A 151 -9.36 33.68 1.69
C PHE A 151 -10.53 32.82 1.17
N LEU A 152 -11.48 32.45 2.03
CA LEU A 152 -12.71 31.79 1.58
C LEU A 152 -13.54 32.67 0.63
N LEU A 153 -13.50 33.99 0.84
CA LEU A 153 -14.33 34.96 0.13
C LEU A 153 -13.65 35.56 -1.10
N ASN A 154 -12.36 35.31 -1.32
CA ASN A 154 -11.60 35.91 -2.42
C ASN A 154 -11.08 34.88 -3.44
N GLU A 155 -10.82 35.34 -4.66
CA GLU A 155 -10.35 34.50 -5.77
C GLU A 155 -8.82 34.37 -5.85
N LYS A 156 -8.07 35.02 -4.95
CA LYS A 156 -6.60 35.03 -5.01
C LYS A 156 -6.08 33.59 -4.84
N PRO A 157 -5.22 33.09 -5.74
CA PRO A 157 -4.63 31.77 -5.57
C PRO A 157 -3.64 31.77 -4.41
N ILE A 158 -3.51 30.64 -3.75
CA ILE A 158 -2.42 30.35 -2.82
C ILE A 158 -1.54 29.26 -3.40
N LYS A 159 -0.27 29.31 -2.99
CA LYS A 159 0.66 28.20 -3.15
C LYS A 159 0.93 27.67 -1.76
N LEU A 160 0.48 26.46 -1.48
CA LEU A 160 0.77 25.84 -0.19
C LEU A 160 2.20 25.33 -0.26
N ASN A 161 3.05 25.78 0.67
CA ASN A 161 4.29 25.06 0.96
C ASN A 161 3.90 23.77 1.69
N ILE A 162 3.41 22.80 0.92
CA ILE A 162 3.31 21.42 1.36
C ILE A 162 4.76 20.96 1.44
N VAL A 163 5.37 21.25 2.59
CA VAL A 163 6.44 20.40 3.08
C VAL A 163 5.73 19.08 3.30
N LEU A 164 5.71 18.25 2.24
CA LEU A 164 5.88 16.83 2.47
C LEU A 164 7.04 16.83 3.43
N LYS A 165 6.81 16.48 4.70
CA LYS A 165 7.90 15.90 5.46
C LYS A 165 8.35 14.80 4.51
N LYS A 166 9.39 15.11 3.73
CA LYS A 166 10.14 14.19 2.91
C LYS A 166 10.21 13.02 3.85
N ASN A 167 9.46 11.94 3.53
CA ASN A 167 9.26 10.80 4.43
C ASN A 167 10.51 10.75 5.26
N GLU A 168 10.47 11.03 6.58
CA GLU A 168 11.67 10.99 7.42
C GLU A 168 12.44 9.84 6.87
N ASN A 169 13.58 10.11 6.22
CA ASN A 169 14.08 9.18 5.23
C ASN A 169 14.22 7.91 6.05
N LEU A 170 13.41 6.87 5.80
CA LEU A 170 13.18 5.87 6.86
C LEU A 170 14.52 5.16 7.22
N MET A 171 15.47 5.31 6.29
CA MET A 171 16.86 4.89 6.30
C MET A 171 17.84 5.96 6.83
N GLU A 172 17.38 7.11 7.31
CA GLU A 172 18.18 8.17 7.92
C GLU A 172 18.70 7.68 9.27
N GLY A 173 20.02 7.76 9.41
CA GLY A 173 20.74 7.15 10.53
C GLY A 173 20.70 5.62 10.56
N VAL A 174 20.08 4.95 9.59
CA VAL A 174 20.01 3.48 9.55
C VAL A 174 21.24 2.94 8.84
N ASP A 175 21.95 2.03 9.50
CA ASP A 175 22.98 1.22 8.86
C ASP A 175 22.31 0.28 7.83
N LYS A 176 22.41 0.63 6.54
CA LYS A 176 21.74 -0.09 5.45
C LYS A 176 22.21 -1.53 5.32
N GLU A 177 23.50 -1.78 5.56
CA GLU A 177 24.06 -3.12 5.46
C GLU A 177 23.56 -4.00 6.60
N LEU A 178 23.58 -3.47 7.83
CA LEU A 178 23.01 -4.15 8.98
C LEU A 178 21.50 -4.37 8.83
N TYR A 179 20.76 -3.38 8.33
CA TYR A 179 19.33 -3.52 8.06
C TYR A 179 19.03 -4.68 7.09
N GLU A 180 19.74 -4.77 5.97
CA GLU A 180 19.55 -5.89 5.03
C GLU A 180 19.99 -7.24 5.63
N LYS A 181 21.02 -7.26 6.49
CA LYS A 181 21.40 -8.47 7.25
C LYS A 181 20.28 -8.92 8.19
N LEU A 182 19.72 -8.01 8.99
CA LEU A 182 18.64 -8.32 9.92
C LEU A 182 17.35 -8.70 9.19
N ARG A 183 17.05 -8.04 8.07
CA ARG A 183 15.92 -8.39 7.20
C ARG A 183 16.09 -9.78 6.60
N SER A 184 17.30 -10.11 6.12
CA SER A 184 17.62 -11.44 5.60
C SER A 184 17.48 -12.52 6.68
N LEU A 185 17.98 -12.25 7.89
CA LEU A 185 17.83 -13.14 9.04
C LEU A 185 16.35 -13.39 9.39
N ARG A 186 15.56 -12.32 9.51
CA ARG A 186 14.11 -12.40 9.73
C ARG A 186 13.45 -13.27 8.66
N ASN A 187 13.79 -13.06 7.39
CA ASN A 187 13.23 -13.82 6.28
C ASN A 187 13.63 -15.30 6.33
N GLN A 188 14.85 -15.64 6.76
CA GLN A 188 15.30 -17.03 6.92
C GLN A 188 14.53 -17.75 8.03
N ILE A 189 14.38 -17.10 9.20
CA ILE A 189 13.63 -17.67 10.33
C ILE A 189 12.16 -17.87 9.93
N ALA A 190 11.57 -16.89 9.26
CA ALA A 190 10.19 -16.94 8.81
C ALA A 190 9.93 -18.06 7.79
N ARG A 191 10.88 -18.25 6.85
CA ARG A 191 10.83 -19.38 5.90
C ARG A 191 10.87 -20.73 6.61
N LYS A 192 11.77 -20.88 7.59
CA LYS A 192 11.92 -22.13 8.36
C LYS A 192 10.68 -22.47 9.17
N LYS A 193 9.95 -21.45 9.66
CA LYS A 193 8.72 -21.61 10.43
C LYS A 193 7.43 -21.50 9.58
N GLU A 194 7.56 -21.42 8.26
CA GLU A 194 6.46 -21.35 7.30
C GLU A 194 5.42 -20.24 7.53
N PHE A 195 5.82 -19.12 8.14
CA PHE A 195 4.93 -17.98 8.36
C PHE A 195 5.51 -16.67 7.80
N PRO A 196 4.69 -15.62 7.59
CA PRO A 196 5.16 -14.35 7.06
C PRO A 196 6.23 -13.65 7.94
N PRO A 197 7.28 -13.04 7.34
CA PRO A 197 8.38 -12.42 8.11
C PRO A 197 7.98 -11.38 9.15
N TYR A 198 6.93 -10.60 8.90
CA TYR A 198 6.49 -9.55 9.79
C TYR A 198 5.93 -10.07 11.14
N LEU A 199 5.52 -11.34 11.22
CA LEU A 199 5.07 -11.96 12.48
C LEU A 199 6.22 -12.15 13.48
N ILE A 200 7.46 -12.14 13.00
CA ILE A 200 8.64 -12.05 13.86
C ILE A 200 8.75 -10.61 14.35
N CYS A 201 8.93 -9.67 13.44
CA CYS A 201 8.90 -8.23 13.70
C CYS A 201 8.69 -7.45 12.39
N SER A 202 8.04 -6.28 12.48
CA SER A 202 7.88 -5.39 11.32
C SER A 202 9.20 -4.70 10.94
N ASN A 203 9.23 -4.02 9.80
CA ASN A 203 10.42 -3.29 9.36
C ASN A 203 10.82 -2.13 10.30
N GLU A 204 9.90 -1.58 11.12
CA GLU A 204 10.20 -0.48 12.04
C GLU A 204 11.21 -0.88 13.13
N PRO A 205 10.99 -1.97 13.89
CA PRO A 205 12.00 -2.54 14.77
C PRO A 205 13.34 -2.85 14.08
N LEU A 206 13.33 -3.41 12.86
CA LEU A 206 14.56 -3.72 12.14
C LEU A 206 15.38 -2.46 11.82
N ARG A 207 14.70 -1.40 11.37
CA ARG A 207 15.33 -0.10 11.12
C ARG A 207 15.90 0.48 12.41
N GLU A 208 15.18 0.36 13.51
CA GLU A 208 15.62 0.87 14.80
C GLU A 208 16.78 0.07 15.39
N MET A 209 16.81 -1.25 15.21
CA MET A 209 17.98 -2.08 15.57
C MET A 209 19.21 -1.67 14.76
N ALA A 210 19.04 -1.48 13.45
CA ALA A 210 20.13 -1.07 12.57
C ALA A 210 20.61 0.38 12.85
N ARG A 211 19.74 1.22 13.41
CA ARG A 211 20.06 2.59 13.84
C ARG A 211 20.76 2.64 15.20
N SER A 212 20.19 1.97 16.20
CA SER A 212 20.62 2.06 17.60
C SER A 212 21.65 1.01 18.02
N LYS A 213 21.80 -0.08 17.24
CA LYS A 213 22.75 -1.18 17.47
C LYS A 213 22.73 -1.69 18.93
N PRO A 214 21.57 -2.16 19.43
CA PRO A 214 21.44 -2.63 20.80
C PRO A 214 22.41 -3.79 21.09
N THR A 215 23.15 -3.69 22.18
CA THR A 215 24.17 -4.67 22.59
C THR A 215 23.72 -5.60 23.72
N ASN A 216 22.54 -5.38 24.28
CA ASN A 216 22.01 -6.19 25.37
C ASN A 216 20.48 -6.32 25.30
N PRO A 217 19.89 -7.34 25.96
CA PRO A 217 18.45 -7.58 25.94
C PRO A 217 17.58 -6.39 26.39
N GLY A 218 18.06 -5.60 27.38
CA GLY A 218 17.33 -4.44 27.88
C GLY A 218 17.24 -3.29 26.87
N ALA A 219 18.32 -3.05 26.12
CA ALA A 219 18.32 -2.10 25.01
C ALA A 219 17.40 -2.57 23.87
N MET A 220 17.37 -3.88 23.59
CA MET A 220 16.55 -4.43 22.51
C MET A 220 15.05 -4.40 22.83
N ILE A 221 14.63 -4.75 24.04
CA ILE A 221 13.20 -4.71 24.43
C ILE A 221 12.62 -3.29 24.47
N SER A 222 13.50 -2.28 24.58
CA SER A 222 13.09 -0.87 24.53
C SER A 222 12.74 -0.40 23.12
N ILE A 223 13.05 -1.18 22.08
CA ILE A 223 12.69 -0.87 20.70
C ILE A 223 11.19 -1.06 20.53
N LYS A 224 10.50 0.01 20.11
CA LYS A 224 9.06 -0.02 19.85
C LYS A 224 8.73 -1.09 18.81
N GLY A 225 7.83 -2.01 19.18
CA GLY A 225 7.44 -3.16 18.35
C GLY A 225 8.21 -4.45 18.66
N ILE A 226 9.16 -4.42 19.60
CA ILE A 226 9.77 -5.63 20.18
C ILE A 226 9.08 -5.97 21.49
N GLY A 227 8.31 -7.06 21.47
CA GLY A 227 7.61 -7.60 22.62
C GLY A 227 8.38 -8.71 23.34
N LYS A 228 7.86 -9.13 24.49
CA LYS A 228 8.43 -10.23 25.29
C LYS A 228 8.57 -11.53 24.49
N GLY A 229 7.55 -11.87 23.70
CA GLY A 229 7.58 -13.07 22.84
C GLY A 229 8.68 -13.03 21.77
N PHE A 230 9.00 -11.85 21.22
CA PHE A 230 10.16 -11.73 20.33
C PHE A 230 11.46 -11.98 21.08
N MET A 231 11.60 -11.38 22.27
CA MET A 231 12.81 -11.54 23.08
C MET A 231 13.04 -12.99 23.50
N GLU A 232 11.98 -13.70 23.90
CA GLU A 232 12.03 -15.10 24.30
C GLU A 232 12.40 -16.03 23.13
N ASN A 233 11.91 -15.76 21.91
CA ASN A 233 12.06 -16.67 20.77
C ASN A 233 13.20 -16.30 19.80
N TYR A 234 13.55 -15.02 19.70
CA TYR A 234 14.40 -14.50 18.63
C TYR A 234 15.47 -13.50 19.11
N GLY A 235 15.33 -12.96 20.33
CA GLY A 235 16.18 -11.87 20.83
C GLY A 235 17.68 -12.18 20.79
N GLU A 236 18.08 -13.38 21.22
CA GLU A 236 19.50 -13.78 21.25
C GLU A 236 20.10 -13.86 19.84
N ILE A 237 19.35 -14.40 18.87
CA ILE A 237 19.80 -14.55 17.48
C ILE A 237 20.02 -13.17 16.83
N PHE A 238 19.09 -12.24 17.07
CA PHE A 238 19.20 -10.87 16.55
C PHE A 238 20.33 -10.08 17.23
N LEU A 239 20.54 -10.23 18.54
CA LEU A 239 21.67 -9.60 19.24
C LEU A 239 23.03 -10.10 18.70
N LYS A 240 23.17 -11.41 18.48
CA LYS A 240 24.38 -11.99 17.85
C LYS A 240 24.61 -11.48 16.43
N ALA A 241 23.53 -11.28 15.67
CA ALA A 241 23.62 -10.72 14.32
C ALA A 241 24.05 -9.24 14.30
N ILE A 242 23.64 -8.47 15.31
CA ILE A 242 24.05 -7.06 15.48
C ILE A 242 25.52 -6.97 15.90
N ASP A 243 25.98 -7.86 16.79
CA ASP A 243 27.37 -7.93 17.25
C ASP A 243 28.34 -8.53 16.21
N GLY A 244 27.84 -8.94 15.04
CA GLY A 244 28.66 -9.51 13.97
C GLY A 244 29.15 -10.94 14.21
N GLN A 245 28.68 -11.60 15.28
CA GLN A 245 29.05 -12.98 15.65
C GLN A 245 28.08 -14.04 15.08
N TYR A 246 27.21 -13.66 14.16
CA TYR A 246 26.25 -14.59 13.55
C TYR A 246 26.90 -15.43 12.46
N ASP A 247 27.19 -16.70 12.80
CA ASP A 247 27.68 -17.71 11.87
C ASP A 247 26.49 -18.51 11.28
N LYS A 248 26.29 -18.36 9.95
CA LYS A 248 25.22 -19.05 9.20
C LYS A 248 25.31 -20.58 9.25
N THR A 249 26.44 -21.14 9.69
CA THR A 249 26.73 -22.58 9.58
C THR A 249 26.44 -23.38 10.86
N ARG A 250 26.21 -22.74 12.00
CA ARG A 250 26.14 -23.43 13.31
C ARG A 250 24.75 -23.74 13.86
N ASP A 251 23.67 -23.17 13.32
CA ASP A 251 22.33 -23.33 13.91
C ASP A 251 21.49 -24.44 13.24
N ASN A 252 22.02 -25.66 13.33
CA ASN A 252 21.31 -26.91 13.08
C ASN A 252 20.98 -27.65 14.39
N SER A 253 21.09 -27.00 15.55
CA SER A 253 20.83 -27.61 16.85
C SER A 253 19.95 -26.74 17.75
N SER A 254 18.64 -26.83 17.51
CA SER A 254 17.65 -26.98 18.59
C SER A 254 16.41 -27.60 17.97
N ASN A 255 16.14 -28.84 18.39
CA ASN A 255 15.01 -29.65 17.95
C ASN A 255 13.68 -28.94 18.30
N PRO A 256 12.60 -29.21 17.56
CA PRO A 256 11.33 -28.52 17.67
C PRO A 256 10.60 -28.99 18.92
N GLU A 257 10.64 -28.22 20.00
CA GLU A 257 9.63 -28.34 21.04
C GLU A 257 8.37 -27.59 20.60
N GLU A 258 7.27 -28.35 20.60
CA GLU A 258 5.90 -27.94 20.38
C GLU A 258 5.58 -26.64 21.13
N ILE A 259 5.57 -25.52 20.41
CA ILE A 259 4.84 -24.34 20.89
C ILE A 259 3.44 -24.47 20.31
N ASN A 260 2.56 -24.93 21.19
CA ASN A 260 1.12 -24.93 21.04
C ASN A 260 0.66 -23.74 20.20
N SER A 261 -0.08 -24.09 19.15
CA SER A 261 -0.94 -23.17 18.41
C SER A 261 -1.89 -22.48 19.40
N THR A 262 -1.48 -21.33 19.93
CA THR A 262 -2.45 -20.27 20.17
C THR A 262 -2.82 -19.77 18.78
N SER A 263 -3.76 -20.48 18.15
CA SER A 263 -4.76 -19.80 17.34
C SER A 263 -5.35 -18.75 18.26
N ASP A 264 -4.72 -17.57 18.31
CA ASP A 264 -5.39 -16.38 18.80
C ASP A 264 -6.68 -16.35 18.01
N ASP A 265 -7.77 -16.52 18.75
CA ASP A 265 -9.14 -16.49 18.31
C ASP A 265 -9.32 -15.17 17.56
N LEU A 266 -9.05 -15.18 16.26
CA LEU A 266 -9.32 -14.09 15.34
C LEU A 266 -10.83 -14.03 15.25
N SER A 267 -11.44 -13.41 16.26
CA SER A 267 -12.81 -12.96 16.23
C SER A 267 -13.03 -12.30 14.88
N LYS A 268 -14.02 -12.78 14.10
CA LYS A 268 -14.28 -12.27 12.75
C LYS A 268 -14.25 -10.73 12.79
N PRO A 269 -13.35 -10.09 12.02
CA PRO A 269 -13.21 -8.64 12.06
C PRO A 269 -14.53 -8.01 11.66
N ASP A 270 -14.91 -6.93 12.33
CA ASP A 270 -16.13 -6.21 11.97
C ASP A 270 -15.98 -5.51 10.60
N GLU A 271 -17.09 -5.07 10.02
CA GLU A 271 -17.09 -4.45 8.68
C GLU A 271 -16.18 -3.20 8.60
N SER A 272 -15.98 -2.49 9.72
CA SER A 272 -15.08 -1.32 9.78
C SER A 272 -13.61 -1.75 9.76
N GLU A 273 -13.26 -2.82 10.45
CA GLU A 273 -11.91 -3.37 10.49
C GLU A 273 -11.48 -3.92 9.12
N VAL A 274 -12.40 -4.59 8.41
CA VAL A 274 -12.19 -5.05 7.03
C VAL A 274 -11.92 -3.88 6.07
N VAL A 275 -12.61 -2.75 6.24
CA VAL A 275 -12.37 -1.55 5.43
C VAL A 275 -10.97 -1.01 5.69
N ASP A 276 -10.53 -0.95 6.94
CA ASP A 276 -9.18 -0.50 7.30
C ASP A 276 -8.09 -1.47 6.77
N ILE A 277 -8.34 -2.78 6.76
CA ILE A 277 -7.47 -3.78 6.12
C ILE A 277 -7.35 -3.50 4.62
N CYS A 278 -8.48 -3.31 3.92
CA CYS A 278 -8.47 -2.99 2.49
C CYS A 278 -7.74 -1.66 2.20
N ILE A 279 -7.94 -0.62 3.03
CA ILE A 279 -7.24 0.66 2.88
C ILE A 279 -5.74 0.48 3.07
N THR A 280 -5.34 -0.31 4.07
CA THR A 280 -3.94 -0.63 4.36
C THR A 280 -3.29 -1.35 3.17
N LEU A 281 -3.97 -2.36 2.61
CA LEU A 281 -3.48 -3.13 1.47
C LEU A 281 -3.10 -2.26 0.26
N PHE A 282 -3.81 -1.15 0.00
CA PHE A 282 -3.55 -0.31 -1.17
C PHE A 282 -2.69 0.91 -0.90
N ASN A 283 -2.71 1.46 0.31
CA ASN A 283 -2.21 2.81 0.56
C ASN A 283 -1.12 2.89 1.61
N ASP A 284 -0.84 1.82 2.37
CA ASP A 284 0.22 1.89 3.37
C ASP A 284 1.59 1.99 2.69
N VAL A 285 2.41 2.91 3.19
CA VAL A 285 3.76 3.12 2.67
C VAL A 285 4.68 1.93 2.98
N ASP A 286 4.42 1.21 4.09
CA ASP A 286 5.18 0.05 4.51
C ASP A 286 4.65 -1.21 3.82
N ALA A 287 5.51 -1.85 3.02
CA ALA A 287 5.16 -3.06 2.30
C ALA A 287 4.78 -4.21 3.22
N ASP A 288 5.36 -4.30 4.43
CA ASP A 288 5.01 -5.36 5.39
C ASP A 288 3.57 -5.22 5.87
N LYS A 289 3.09 -3.99 6.06
CA LYS A 289 1.69 -3.73 6.45
C LYS A 289 0.73 -4.06 5.32
N ARG A 290 1.08 -3.71 4.07
CA ARG A 290 0.31 -4.14 2.89
C ARG A 290 0.27 -5.66 2.77
N ALA A 291 1.40 -6.33 2.99
CA ALA A 291 1.52 -7.78 2.95
C ALA A 291 0.70 -8.44 4.08
N HIS A 292 0.73 -7.87 5.29
CA HIS A 292 -0.10 -8.32 6.40
C HIS A 292 -1.59 -8.15 6.12
N ALA A 293 -2.00 -7.03 5.52
CA ALA A 293 -3.38 -6.84 5.09
C ALA A 293 -3.83 -7.92 4.08
N ALA A 294 -2.97 -8.27 3.11
CA ALA A 294 -3.25 -9.39 2.19
C ALA A 294 -3.40 -10.73 2.92
N PHE A 295 -2.53 -11.00 3.91
CA PHE A 295 -2.63 -12.19 4.74
C PHE A 295 -3.95 -12.25 5.52
N LEU A 296 -4.34 -11.17 6.21
CA LEU A 296 -5.59 -11.11 6.98
C LEU A 296 -6.80 -11.39 6.08
N LEU A 297 -6.85 -10.80 4.88
CA LEU A 297 -7.93 -11.09 3.92
C LEU A 297 -7.94 -12.57 3.49
N GLY A 298 -6.78 -13.21 3.39
CA GLY A 298 -6.66 -14.64 3.13
C GLY A 298 -7.13 -15.51 4.30
N GLU A 299 -6.80 -15.13 5.55
CA GLU A 299 -7.27 -15.81 6.76
C GLU A 299 -8.79 -15.73 6.91
N MET A 300 -9.41 -14.64 6.47
CA MET A 300 -10.86 -14.49 6.47
C MET A 300 -11.56 -15.47 5.52
N GLY A 301 -10.91 -15.88 4.44
CA GLY A 301 -11.42 -16.88 3.50
C GLY A 301 -12.65 -16.46 2.68
N ASP A 302 -13.03 -15.18 2.67
CA ASP A 302 -14.20 -14.69 1.91
C ASP A 302 -13.83 -14.34 0.45
N PRO A 303 -14.46 -14.99 -0.55
CA PRO A 303 -14.24 -14.71 -1.97
C PRO A 303 -14.50 -13.26 -2.40
N ASN A 304 -15.31 -12.49 -1.65
CA ASN A 304 -15.58 -11.09 -1.95
C ASN A 304 -14.31 -10.22 -1.95
N TYR A 305 -13.25 -10.67 -1.27
CA TYR A 305 -11.98 -9.96 -1.21
C TYR A 305 -11.02 -10.26 -2.36
N ILE A 306 -11.33 -11.24 -3.21
CA ILE A 306 -10.49 -11.62 -4.35
C ILE A 306 -10.24 -10.42 -5.25
N LYS A 307 -11.27 -9.61 -5.57
CA LYS A 307 -11.10 -8.40 -6.40
C LYS A 307 -10.07 -7.41 -5.85
N PHE A 308 -9.92 -7.34 -4.52
CA PHE A 308 -8.94 -6.46 -3.88
C PHE A 308 -7.54 -7.08 -3.95
N LEU A 309 -7.45 -8.40 -3.70
CA LEU A 309 -6.21 -9.17 -3.84
C LEU A 309 -5.70 -9.18 -5.29
N SER A 310 -6.57 -9.32 -6.30
CA SER A 310 -6.22 -9.25 -7.73
C SER A 310 -5.56 -7.92 -8.10
N ARG A 311 -6.01 -6.80 -7.49
CA ARG A 311 -5.36 -5.50 -7.68
C ARG A 311 -3.98 -5.47 -7.01
N ALA A 312 -3.86 -6.03 -5.80
CA ALA A 312 -2.60 -6.09 -5.06
C ALA A 312 -1.60 -7.12 -5.62
N ALA A 313 -2.03 -8.04 -6.51
CA ALA A 313 -1.14 -8.95 -7.24
C ALA A 313 -0.11 -8.21 -8.10
N LYS A 314 -0.35 -6.93 -8.40
CA LYS A 314 0.55 -6.04 -9.16
C LYS A 314 1.36 -5.09 -8.27
N ASP A 315 1.42 -5.33 -6.96
CA ASP A 315 2.18 -4.48 -6.05
C ASP A 315 3.67 -4.44 -6.43
N LYS A 316 4.29 -3.27 -6.25
CA LYS A 316 5.72 -3.07 -6.52
C LYS A 316 6.61 -3.96 -5.65
N ASP A 317 6.16 -4.30 -4.46
CA ASP A 317 6.90 -5.10 -3.49
C ASP A 317 6.59 -6.59 -3.64
N SER A 318 7.63 -7.42 -3.72
CA SER A 318 7.49 -8.85 -3.95
C SER A 318 6.92 -9.61 -2.76
N ASP A 319 7.13 -9.14 -1.52
CA ASP A 319 6.56 -9.78 -0.34
C ASP A 319 5.03 -9.62 -0.30
N VAL A 320 4.53 -8.48 -0.79
CA VAL A 320 3.08 -8.25 -0.97
C VAL A 320 2.52 -9.21 -2.02
N ARG A 321 3.12 -9.28 -3.22
CA ARG A 321 2.66 -10.18 -4.30
C ARG A 321 2.66 -11.65 -3.88
N LYS A 322 3.72 -12.08 -3.16
CA LYS A 322 3.82 -13.42 -2.57
C LYS A 322 2.67 -13.72 -1.61
N LEU A 323 2.33 -12.80 -0.70
CA LEU A 323 1.22 -13.01 0.24
C LEU A 323 -0.15 -12.90 -0.42
N VAL A 324 -0.28 -12.12 -1.48
CA VAL A 324 -1.48 -12.14 -2.33
C VAL A 324 -1.66 -13.50 -2.96
N ALA A 325 -0.61 -14.10 -3.54
CA ALA A 325 -0.69 -15.45 -4.11
C ALA A 325 -1.12 -16.50 -3.05
N SER A 326 -0.53 -16.42 -1.85
CA SER A 326 -0.90 -17.27 -0.71
C SER A 326 -2.37 -17.09 -0.31
N ALA A 327 -2.82 -15.84 -0.16
CA ALA A 327 -4.19 -15.50 0.23
C ALA A 327 -5.22 -15.99 -0.78
N LEU A 328 -4.99 -15.75 -2.08
CA LEU A 328 -5.85 -16.24 -3.16
C LEU A 328 -5.96 -17.78 -3.14
N GLY A 329 -4.83 -18.47 -2.98
CA GLY A 329 -4.82 -19.93 -2.84
C GLY A 329 -5.51 -20.44 -1.58
N LYS A 330 -5.45 -19.70 -0.47
CA LYS A 330 -6.11 -20.05 0.80
C LYS A 330 -7.63 -19.83 0.74
N ILE A 331 -8.10 -18.77 0.09
CA ILE A 331 -9.53 -18.53 -0.14
C ILE A 331 -10.13 -19.67 -0.98
N GLY A 332 -9.36 -20.20 -1.94
CA GLY A 332 -9.73 -21.44 -2.63
C GLY A 332 -10.76 -21.27 -3.76
N ASP A 333 -11.16 -20.03 -4.08
CA ASP A 333 -12.16 -19.76 -5.11
C ASP A 333 -11.56 -19.76 -6.52
N LYS A 334 -12.33 -20.28 -7.48
CA LYS A 334 -11.93 -20.38 -8.89
C LYS A 334 -11.78 -19.02 -9.59
N SER A 335 -12.42 -17.96 -9.08
CA SER A 335 -12.31 -16.63 -9.68
C SER A 335 -10.89 -16.05 -9.62
N ALA A 336 -10.03 -16.58 -8.75
CA ALA A 336 -8.61 -16.19 -8.64
C ALA A 336 -7.70 -16.86 -9.68
N GLU A 337 -8.23 -17.77 -10.52
CA GLU A 337 -7.45 -18.61 -11.46
C GLU A 337 -6.51 -17.79 -12.36
N ASN A 338 -7.02 -16.73 -12.99
CA ASN A 338 -6.22 -15.92 -13.91
C ASN A 338 -5.12 -15.13 -13.18
N ASP A 339 -5.41 -14.62 -11.98
CA ASP A 339 -4.42 -13.88 -11.19
C ASP A 339 -3.27 -14.78 -10.76
N LEU A 340 -3.60 -15.99 -10.29
CA LEU A 340 -2.60 -16.98 -9.92
C LEU A 340 -1.78 -17.47 -11.13
N ILE A 341 -2.41 -17.66 -12.30
CA ILE A 341 -1.68 -17.99 -13.54
C ILE A 341 -0.68 -16.88 -13.89
N ASN A 342 -1.08 -15.62 -13.80
CA ASN A 342 -0.18 -14.49 -14.07
C ASN A 342 1.00 -14.44 -13.08
N LEU A 343 0.76 -14.78 -11.81
CA LEU A 343 1.80 -14.79 -10.77
C LEU A 343 2.82 -15.94 -10.93
N LEU A 344 2.56 -16.94 -11.78
CA LEU A 344 3.57 -17.93 -12.17
C LEU A 344 4.71 -17.31 -12.99
N GLU A 345 4.52 -16.14 -13.59
CA GLU A 345 5.54 -15.44 -14.37
C GLU A 345 6.28 -14.37 -13.54
N ASP A 346 6.03 -14.31 -12.22
CA ASP A 346 6.64 -13.30 -11.35
C ASP A 346 8.17 -13.41 -11.31
N SER A 347 8.86 -12.26 -11.25
CA SER A 347 10.32 -12.22 -11.15
C SER A 347 10.84 -12.87 -9.85
N THR A 348 10.04 -12.88 -8.79
CA THR A 348 10.40 -13.43 -7.48
C THR A 348 10.03 -14.91 -7.38
N PRO A 349 10.99 -15.82 -7.17
CA PRO A 349 10.72 -17.26 -7.10
C PRO A 349 9.72 -17.66 -6.02
N GLU A 350 9.73 -16.99 -4.87
CA GLU A 350 8.78 -17.25 -3.80
C GLU A 350 7.34 -16.95 -4.25
N THR A 351 7.11 -15.85 -4.99
CA THR A 351 5.79 -15.55 -5.54
C THR A 351 5.31 -16.64 -6.50
N ARG A 352 6.19 -17.11 -7.40
CA ARG A 352 5.89 -18.21 -8.32
C ARG A 352 5.54 -19.51 -7.58
N ARG A 353 6.28 -19.84 -6.52
CA ARG A 353 6.01 -21.00 -5.66
C ARG A 353 4.61 -20.92 -5.06
N TYR A 354 4.25 -19.80 -4.43
CA TYR A 354 2.92 -19.65 -3.80
C TYR A 354 1.79 -19.62 -4.84
N ALA A 355 2.05 -19.08 -6.04
CA ALA A 355 1.10 -19.14 -7.14
C ALA A 355 0.84 -20.60 -7.58
N ALA A 356 1.89 -21.42 -7.72
CA ALA A 356 1.76 -22.84 -8.04
C ALA A 356 0.95 -23.58 -6.96
N ILE A 357 1.30 -23.40 -5.68
CA ILE A 357 0.54 -23.98 -4.55
C ILE A 357 -0.93 -23.56 -4.59
N GLY A 358 -1.20 -22.28 -4.83
CA GLY A 358 -2.57 -21.76 -4.92
C GLY A 358 -3.36 -22.40 -6.06
N LEU A 359 -2.74 -22.61 -7.22
CA LEU A 359 -3.36 -23.26 -8.38
C LEU A 359 -3.67 -24.74 -8.14
N GLY A 360 -2.82 -25.44 -7.38
CA GLY A 360 -3.09 -26.79 -6.88
C GLY A 360 -4.32 -26.81 -5.98
N LYS A 361 -4.37 -25.91 -4.98
CA LYS A 361 -5.49 -25.78 -4.04
C LYS A 361 -6.83 -25.49 -4.72
N ILE A 362 -6.86 -24.58 -5.71
CA ILE A 362 -8.09 -24.30 -6.49
C ILE A 362 -8.35 -25.30 -7.63
N ARG A 363 -7.48 -26.31 -7.78
CA ARG A 363 -7.54 -27.36 -8.81
C ARG A 363 -7.72 -26.80 -10.22
N SER A 364 -6.88 -25.86 -10.61
CA SER A 364 -6.93 -25.17 -11.91
C SER A 364 -6.43 -26.05 -13.07
N VAL A 365 -7.36 -26.67 -13.79
CA VAL A 365 -7.03 -27.41 -15.02
C VAL A 365 -6.42 -26.47 -16.08
N LYS A 366 -6.87 -25.21 -16.15
CA LYS A 366 -6.31 -24.22 -17.10
C LYS A 366 -4.84 -23.91 -16.83
N SER A 367 -4.38 -24.05 -15.59
CA SER A 367 -2.98 -23.81 -15.24
C SER A 367 -2.05 -24.98 -15.55
N LEU A 368 -2.53 -26.14 -15.99
CA LEU A 368 -1.65 -27.28 -16.30
C LEU A 368 -0.58 -26.94 -17.35
N ILE A 369 -0.92 -26.15 -18.38
CA ILE A 369 0.05 -25.73 -19.40
C ILE A 369 1.06 -24.73 -18.81
N PRO A 370 0.65 -23.62 -18.15
CA PRO A 370 1.57 -22.75 -17.42
C PRO A 370 2.48 -23.47 -16.42
N LEU A 371 1.93 -24.36 -15.60
CA LEU A 371 2.68 -25.14 -14.60
C LEU A 371 3.70 -26.06 -15.27
N LYS A 372 3.35 -26.77 -16.36
CA LYS A 372 4.31 -27.60 -17.11
C LYS A 372 5.49 -26.81 -17.65
N ARG A 373 5.30 -25.55 -18.07
CA ARG A 373 6.42 -24.67 -18.49
C ARG A 373 7.35 -24.33 -17.33
N LEU A 374 6.80 -24.20 -16.12
CA LEU A 374 7.52 -23.87 -14.91
C LEU A 374 8.31 -25.04 -14.30
N ARG A 375 8.21 -26.25 -14.85
CA ARG A 375 9.09 -27.38 -14.49
C ARG A 375 10.57 -27.11 -14.74
N SER A 376 10.87 -26.20 -15.66
CA SER A 376 12.23 -25.76 -15.97
C SER A 376 12.66 -24.51 -15.18
N ASP A 377 11.91 -24.11 -14.14
CA ASP A 377 12.26 -22.96 -13.30
C ASP A 377 13.69 -23.12 -12.75
N PRO A 378 14.52 -22.07 -12.70
CA PRO A 378 15.87 -22.17 -12.15
C PRO A 378 15.90 -22.58 -10.66
N VAL A 379 14.82 -22.36 -9.92
CA VAL A 379 14.77 -22.56 -8.46
C VAL A 379 14.07 -23.87 -8.10
N HIS A 380 14.77 -24.74 -7.36
CA HIS A 380 14.31 -26.11 -7.07
C HIS A 380 12.97 -26.16 -6.33
N TYR A 381 12.79 -25.39 -5.25
CA TYR A 381 11.56 -25.41 -4.47
C TYR A 381 10.34 -24.89 -5.25
N VAL A 382 10.55 -24.16 -6.36
CA VAL A 382 9.46 -23.76 -7.27
C VAL A 382 9.05 -24.96 -8.10
N ARG A 383 10.02 -25.72 -8.62
CA ARG A 383 9.77 -26.97 -9.37
C ARG A 383 9.04 -27.99 -8.50
N ASP A 384 9.44 -28.14 -7.23
CA ASP A 384 8.79 -29.06 -6.29
C ASP A 384 7.30 -28.68 -6.10
N ALA A 385 7.02 -27.41 -5.83
CA ALA A 385 5.66 -26.90 -5.69
C ALA A 385 4.81 -27.04 -6.98
N VAL A 386 5.45 -27.00 -8.15
CA VAL A 386 4.79 -27.22 -9.44
C VAL A 386 4.39 -28.68 -9.63
N GLU A 387 5.24 -29.62 -9.25
CA GLU A 387 4.90 -31.05 -9.29
C GLU A 387 3.76 -31.37 -8.32
N ASP A 388 3.82 -30.84 -7.10
CA ASP A 388 2.74 -30.98 -6.11
C ASP A 388 1.42 -30.44 -6.66
N ALA A 389 1.44 -29.22 -7.23
CA ALA A 389 0.25 -28.60 -7.79
C ALA A 389 -0.33 -29.40 -8.97
N ILE A 390 0.51 -29.94 -9.87
CA ILE A 390 0.07 -30.78 -10.98
C ILE A 390 -0.55 -32.09 -10.44
N SER A 391 0.05 -32.69 -9.41
CA SER A 391 -0.50 -33.86 -8.73
C SER A 391 -1.87 -33.55 -8.12
N ASP A 392 -1.99 -32.44 -7.37
CA ASP A 392 -3.24 -32.00 -6.76
C ASP A 392 -4.35 -31.77 -7.79
N ILE A 393 -4.02 -31.19 -8.95
CA ILE A 393 -4.98 -30.97 -10.04
C ILE A 393 -5.42 -32.30 -10.68
N ASN A 394 -4.52 -33.28 -10.79
CA ASN A 394 -4.79 -34.56 -11.45
C ASN A 394 -5.38 -35.63 -10.51
N SER A 395 -5.40 -35.40 -9.19
CA SER A 395 -5.72 -36.42 -8.17
C SER A 395 -7.22 -36.77 -8.01
N VAL A 396 -8.06 -36.58 -9.03
CA VAL A 396 -9.52 -36.92 -9.06
C VAL A 396 -9.90 -37.17 -10.53
N ASP A 397 -10.52 -38.25 -11.03
CA ASP A 397 -11.49 -39.26 -10.54
C ASP A 397 -12.82 -38.74 -9.99
#